data_AF-A0A3D1J9P8-F1
#
_entry.id   AF-A0A3D1J9P8-F1
#
_cell.length_a   1.000
_cell.length_b   1.000
_cell.length_c   1.000
_cell.angle_alpha   90.00
_cell.angle_beta   90.00
_cell.angle_gamma   90.00
#
_symmetry.space_group_name_H-M   'P 1'
#
loop_
_entity.id
_entity.type
_entity.pdbx_description
1 polymer ?
#
loop_
_entity_poly.entity_id
_entity_poly.type
_entity_poly.pdbx_seq_one_letter_code
_entity_poly.pdbx_strand_id
1 'polypeptide(L)'
;MKKRVGILLMSSISLFLLASCGEENLAINHSTEPPVSAASGAVVNGESDLLLIQTDSPSFPQSQGVYDYHEHALTIVKQYLPIADIEEDSVADPQTVAAYEKQINDDFERHFSQTSIKMTDDPYQIYQADFTDASYTIENDRLLLKTADQTFTFIFDPASKQAIDENGVRYDIQVDE
;
A
#
# COMPACT_ATOMS: atom_id res chain seq x y z
N MET A 1 -3.89 32.97 -61.50
CA MET A 1 -3.19 31.91 -62.27
C MET A 1 -2.06 31.34 -61.43
N LYS A 2 -2.15 30.08 -60.98
CA LYS A 2 -0.99 29.24 -60.62
C LYS A 2 -1.47 27.79 -60.56
N LYS A 3 -0.74 26.93 -61.28
CA LYS A 3 -1.12 25.59 -61.71
C LYS A 3 -0.74 24.54 -60.66
N ARG A 4 -1.65 23.56 -60.49
CA ARG A 4 -1.47 22.11 -60.28
C ARG A 4 -0.32 21.63 -59.37
N VAL A 5 -0.69 21.08 -58.21
CA VAL A 5 0.14 20.15 -57.41
C VAL A 5 -0.08 18.73 -57.96
N GLY A 6 0.99 18.07 -58.37
CA GLY A 6 0.98 16.70 -58.87
C GLY A 6 1.02 15.70 -57.71
N ILE A 7 0.12 14.72 -57.76
CA ILE A 7 0.17 13.52 -56.93
C ILE A 7 1.02 12.50 -57.71
N LEU A 8 2.13 12.07 -57.11
CA LEU A 8 2.93 10.94 -57.60
C LEU A 8 2.86 9.84 -56.54
N LEU A 9 2.02 8.84 -56.81
CA LEU A 9 2.02 7.54 -56.14
C LEU A 9 3.29 6.81 -56.56
N MET A 10 4.19 6.52 -55.63
CA MET A 10 5.27 5.56 -55.85
C MET A 10 4.98 4.30 -55.04
N SER A 11 4.47 3.30 -55.76
CA SER A 11 4.41 1.91 -55.34
C SER A 11 5.83 1.34 -55.31
N SER A 12 6.22 0.73 -54.20
CA SER A 12 7.42 -0.11 -54.11
C SER A 12 7.14 -1.26 -53.16
N ILE A 13 6.62 -2.33 -53.75
CA ILE A 13 6.60 -3.69 -53.22
C ILE A 13 8.00 -4.28 -53.48
N SER A 14 8.63 -4.84 -52.44
CA SER A 14 9.70 -5.88 -52.45
C SER A 14 10.40 -5.85 -51.08
N LEU A 15 10.74 -6.91 -50.35
CA LEU A 15 10.69 -8.36 -50.53
C LEU A 15 10.91 -8.92 -49.10
N PHE A 16 9.99 -9.72 -48.55
CA PHE A 16 10.24 -10.44 -47.30
C PHE A 16 11.09 -11.68 -47.63
N LEU A 17 12.38 -11.62 -47.29
CA LEU A 17 13.23 -12.81 -47.24
C LEU A 17 12.98 -13.52 -45.90
N LEU A 18 12.30 -14.66 -45.98
CA LEU A 18 12.25 -15.65 -44.89
C LEU A 18 13.65 -16.26 -44.75
N ALA A 19 14.40 -15.80 -43.75
CA ALA A 19 15.58 -16.52 -43.26
C ALA A 19 15.11 -17.50 -42.18
N SER A 20 15.17 -18.78 -42.53
CA SER A 20 15.08 -19.92 -41.63
C SER A 20 16.16 -19.83 -40.54
N CYS A 21 15.79 -19.55 -39.30
CA CYS A 21 16.64 -19.88 -38.16
C CYS A 21 16.49 -21.38 -37.88
N GLY A 22 17.52 -22.13 -38.26
CA GLY A 22 17.66 -23.53 -37.89
C GLY A 22 17.76 -23.67 -36.37
N GLU A 23 17.24 -24.79 -35.87
CA GLU A 23 17.54 -25.26 -34.53
C GLU A 23 19.05 -25.46 -34.38
N GLU A 24 19.70 -24.59 -33.63
CA GLU A 24 21.03 -24.82 -33.10
C GLU A 24 20.94 -25.20 -31.62
N ASN A 25 21.32 -26.45 -31.37
CA ASN A 25 21.41 -27.10 -30.09
C ASN A 25 22.52 -26.41 -29.26
N LEU A 26 22.15 -25.44 -28.43
CA LEU A 26 23.09 -24.85 -27.46
C LEU A 26 22.92 -25.54 -26.11
N ALA A 27 23.88 -26.43 -25.84
CA ALA A 27 24.09 -27.06 -24.55
C ALA A 27 24.08 -26.02 -23.42
N ILE A 28 23.24 -26.27 -22.40
CA ILE A 28 23.21 -25.50 -21.16
C ILE A 28 24.54 -25.75 -20.44
N ASN A 29 25.50 -24.85 -20.63
CA ASN A 29 26.62 -24.73 -19.72
C ASN A 29 26.06 -24.13 -18.43
N HIS A 30 26.03 -24.92 -17.36
CA HIS A 30 25.88 -24.42 -16.00
C HIS A 30 27.10 -23.54 -15.67
N SER A 31 27.07 -22.29 -16.14
CA SER A 31 27.87 -21.24 -15.54
C SER A 31 27.29 -21.04 -14.14
N THR A 32 28.09 -21.36 -13.13
CA THR A 32 27.76 -21.10 -11.74
C THR A 32 27.80 -19.58 -11.57
N GLU A 33 26.70 -18.91 -11.91
CA GLU A 33 26.45 -17.59 -11.36
C GLU A 33 26.34 -17.77 -9.84
N PRO A 34 27.15 -17.04 -9.05
CA PRO A 34 26.95 -17.04 -7.61
C PRO A 34 25.51 -16.59 -7.35
N PRO A 35 24.78 -17.24 -6.44
CA PRO A 35 23.44 -16.79 -6.09
C PRO A 35 23.56 -15.32 -5.70
N VAL A 36 22.72 -14.48 -6.31
CA VAL A 36 22.53 -13.10 -5.88
C VAL A 36 22.23 -13.19 -4.39
N SER A 37 23.20 -12.80 -3.56
CA SER A 37 23.01 -12.75 -2.13
C SER A 37 21.87 -11.77 -1.93
N ALA A 38 20.67 -12.28 -1.64
CA ALA A 38 19.66 -11.48 -0.97
C ALA A 38 20.38 -10.95 0.27
N ALA A 39 20.76 -9.67 0.24
CA ALA A 39 21.21 -9.01 1.44
C ALA A 39 20.02 -9.16 2.38
N SER A 40 20.17 -10.05 3.36
CA SER A 40 19.25 -10.16 4.49
C SER A 40 19.07 -8.73 4.98
N GLY A 41 17.90 -8.14 4.75
CA GLY A 41 17.56 -6.88 5.39
C GLY A 41 17.80 -7.10 6.87
N ALA A 42 18.52 -6.19 7.52
CA ALA A 42 18.68 -6.25 8.96
C ALA A 42 17.28 -6.24 9.56
N VAL A 43 16.91 -7.33 10.26
CA VAL A 43 15.67 -7.37 11.02
C VAL A 43 15.84 -6.41 12.18
N VAL A 44 15.07 -5.33 12.17
CA VAL A 44 14.98 -4.44 13.33
C VAL A 44 13.81 -4.90 14.15
N ASN A 45 14.10 -5.56 15.28
CA ASN A 45 13.11 -5.77 16.33
C ASN A 45 13.08 -4.51 17.18
N GLY A 46 11.89 -3.93 17.31
CA GLY A 46 11.69 -2.65 17.95
C GLY A 46 11.74 -2.72 19.47
N GLU A 47 12.84 -2.27 20.06
CA GLU A 47 12.92 -1.88 21.47
C GLU A 47 12.69 -0.36 21.67
N SER A 48 12.84 0.42 20.59
CA SER A 48 12.60 1.86 20.55
C SER A 48 11.12 2.20 20.38
N ASP A 49 10.77 3.44 20.67
CA ASP A 49 9.44 3.97 20.37
C ASP A 49 9.26 4.13 18.86
N LEU A 50 8.04 3.88 18.38
CA LEU A 50 7.67 3.95 16.97
C LEU A 50 6.33 4.64 16.85
N LEU A 51 6.29 5.70 16.05
CA LEU A 51 5.07 6.45 15.76
C LEU A 51 4.82 6.50 14.25
N LEU A 52 3.64 6.03 13.84
CA LEU A 52 3.11 6.18 12.49
C LEU A 52 2.01 7.23 12.52
N ILE A 53 2.19 8.30 11.75
CA ILE A 53 1.20 9.37 11.61
C ILE A 53 0.73 9.40 10.15
N GLN A 54 -0.58 9.28 9.94
CA GLN A 54 -1.16 9.42 8.61
C GLN A 54 -0.76 10.76 7.98
N THR A 55 -0.29 10.70 6.74
CA THR A 55 -0.01 11.89 5.93
C THR A 55 -0.97 12.04 4.76
N ASP A 56 -1.46 10.93 4.20
CA ASP A 56 -2.33 10.95 3.02
C ASP A 56 -3.22 9.69 2.98
N SER A 57 -4.41 9.83 2.40
CA SER A 57 -5.41 8.76 2.27
C SER A 57 -6.19 8.93 0.97
N PRO A 58 -5.54 8.82 -0.20
CA PRO A 58 -6.09 9.28 -1.48
C PRO A 58 -7.31 8.48 -1.95
N SER A 59 -7.51 7.27 -1.43
CA SER A 59 -8.51 6.31 -1.89
C SER A 59 -9.28 5.64 -0.75
N PHE A 60 -9.11 6.11 0.49
CA PHE A 60 -9.76 5.53 1.67
C PHE A 60 -10.35 6.64 2.56
N PRO A 61 -11.60 6.49 3.04
CA PRO A 61 -12.31 7.49 3.83
C PRO A 61 -11.77 7.62 5.27
N GLN A 62 -10.55 8.13 5.45
CA GLN A 62 -9.91 8.28 6.76
C GLN A 62 -9.32 9.68 6.93
N SER A 63 -9.78 10.41 7.94
CA SER A 63 -9.21 11.71 8.33
C SER A 63 -8.01 11.56 9.26
N GLN A 64 -7.97 10.50 10.05
CA GLN A 64 -6.90 10.25 11.01
C GLN A 64 -6.59 8.77 11.14
N GLY A 65 -5.30 8.45 11.09
CA GLY A 65 -4.75 7.16 11.43
C GLY A 65 -3.44 7.35 12.17
N VAL A 66 -3.36 6.83 13.39
CA VAL A 66 -2.14 6.87 14.21
C VAL A 66 -1.89 5.49 14.80
N TYR A 67 -0.64 5.06 14.76
CA TYR A 67 -0.14 3.92 15.52
C TYR A 67 1.02 4.41 16.36
N ASP A 68 0.86 4.36 17.67
CA ASP A 68 1.82 4.86 18.65
C ASP A 68 2.29 3.69 19.51
N TYR A 69 3.52 3.24 19.27
CA TYR A 69 4.15 2.15 20.00
C TYR A 69 5.19 2.73 20.97
N HIS A 70 5.01 2.42 22.25
CA HIS A 70 5.89 2.85 23.34
C HIS A 70 5.96 1.76 24.42
N GLU A 71 7.17 1.37 24.84
CA GLU A 71 7.39 0.40 25.93
C GLU A 71 6.53 -0.89 25.84
N HIS A 72 6.44 -1.53 24.66
CA HIS A 72 5.59 -2.70 24.39
C HIS A 72 4.08 -2.48 24.52
N ALA A 73 3.62 -1.23 24.55
CA ALA A 73 2.23 -0.87 24.37
C ALA A 73 2.02 -0.29 22.97
N LEU A 74 0.92 -0.63 22.33
CA LEU A 74 0.51 -0.05 21.05
C LEU A 74 -0.84 0.64 21.22
N THR A 75 -0.89 1.93 20.94
CA THR A 75 -2.13 2.71 20.82
C THR A 75 -2.46 2.90 19.35
N ILE A 76 -3.71 2.60 18.97
CA ILE A 76 -4.20 2.80 17.61
C ILE A 76 -5.35 3.78 17.65
N VAL A 77 -5.28 4.83 16.84
CA VAL A 77 -6.34 5.83 16.66
C VAL A 77 -6.78 5.84 15.20
N LYS A 78 -8.11 5.75 14.99
CA LYS A 78 -8.73 5.82 13.67
C LYS A 78 -9.92 6.79 13.68
N GLN A 79 -10.04 7.59 12.64
CA GLN A 79 -11.22 8.40 12.37
C GLN A 79 -11.56 8.33 10.88
N TYR A 80 -12.81 8.04 10.58
CA TYR A 80 -13.32 7.91 9.22
C TYR A 80 -14.03 9.17 8.73
N LEU A 81 -14.14 9.34 7.42
CA LEU A 81 -14.85 10.45 6.77
C LEU A 81 -16.13 9.98 6.07
N PRO A 82 -17.19 10.80 6.04
CA PRO A 82 -18.33 10.53 5.18
C PRO A 82 -17.93 10.73 3.72
N ILE A 83 -18.62 10.01 2.82
CA ILE A 83 -18.35 10.06 1.37
C ILE A 83 -18.45 11.47 0.76
N ALA A 84 -19.32 12.32 1.33
CA ALA A 84 -19.51 13.70 0.89
C ALA A 84 -18.28 14.58 1.10
N ASP A 85 -17.38 14.19 2.01
CA ASP A 85 -16.15 14.93 2.28
C ASP A 85 -14.98 14.45 1.40
N ILE A 86 -15.20 13.44 0.56
CA ILE A 86 -14.18 12.82 -0.32
C ILE A 86 -14.47 13.13 -1.79
N GLU A 87 -15.74 13.15 -2.19
CA GLU A 87 -16.16 13.51 -3.54
C GLU A 87 -16.74 14.94 -3.56
N GLU A 88 -15.93 15.92 -4.00
CA GLU A 88 -16.29 17.35 -3.96
C GLU A 88 -17.53 17.75 -4.79
N ASP A 89 -18.02 16.92 -5.73
CA ASP A 89 -19.02 17.37 -6.74
C ASP A 89 -20.07 16.33 -7.16
N SER A 90 -20.27 15.24 -6.42
CA SER A 90 -21.18 14.16 -6.84
C SER A 90 -22.06 13.69 -5.67
N VAL A 91 -23.38 13.63 -5.90
CA VAL A 91 -24.23 12.75 -5.09
C VAL A 91 -23.83 11.33 -5.48
N ALA A 92 -22.90 10.74 -4.72
CA ALA A 92 -22.46 9.38 -4.91
C ALA A 92 -23.68 8.46 -5.01
N ASP A 93 -23.68 7.58 -6.01
CA ASP A 93 -24.79 6.65 -6.19
C ASP A 93 -24.88 5.67 -5.00
N PRO A 94 -26.05 5.07 -4.72
CA PRO A 94 -26.22 4.22 -3.55
C PRO A 94 -25.29 3.00 -3.48
N GLN A 95 -24.82 2.46 -4.62
CA GLN A 95 -23.86 1.35 -4.60
C GLN A 95 -22.47 1.83 -4.18
N THR A 96 -22.08 3.01 -4.65
CA THR A 96 -20.83 3.65 -4.24
C THR A 96 -20.86 3.95 -2.74
N VAL A 97 -21.94 4.55 -2.22
CA VAL A 97 -22.12 4.77 -0.76
C VAL A 97 -21.99 3.45 0.02
N ALA A 98 -22.70 2.40 -0.39
CA ALA A 98 -22.64 1.11 0.30
C ALA A 98 -21.25 0.46 0.26
N ALA A 99 -20.50 0.64 -0.84
CA ALA A 99 -19.13 0.16 -0.94
C ALA A 99 -18.19 0.89 0.02
N TYR A 100 -18.32 2.21 0.15
CA TYR A 100 -17.56 3.02 1.11
C TYR A 100 -17.87 2.62 2.56
N GLU A 101 -19.14 2.49 2.91
CA GLU A 101 -19.56 2.03 4.24
C GLU A 101 -19.02 0.63 4.56
N LYS A 102 -18.98 -0.27 3.56
CA LYS A 102 -18.39 -1.59 3.73
C LYS A 102 -16.89 -1.50 4.01
N GLN A 103 -16.14 -0.67 3.28
CA GLN A 103 -14.70 -0.50 3.50
C GLN A 103 -14.39 0.03 4.90
N ILE A 104 -15.17 1.00 5.39
CA ILE A 104 -15.05 1.52 6.76
C ILE A 104 -15.28 0.39 7.78
N ASN A 105 -16.36 -0.39 7.61
CA ASN A 105 -16.66 -1.49 8.52
C ASN A 105 -15.58 -2.58 8.51
N ASP A 106 -15.08 -2.96 7.32
CA ASP A 106 -14.02 -3.95 7.19
C ASP A 106 -12.73 -3.47 7.88
N ASP A 107 -12.36 -2.20 7.71
CA ASP A 107 -11.19 -1.60 8.39
C ASP A 107 -11.39 -1.52 9.90
N PHE A 108 -12.57 -1.11 10.35
CA PHE A 108 -12.90 -1.04 11.77
C PHE A 108 -12.80 -2.41 12.44
N GLU A 109 -13.41 -3.44 11.85
CA GLU A 109 -13.35 -4.79 12.40
C GLU A 109 -11.91 -5.31 12.47
N ARG A 110 -11.07 -4.99 11.47
CA ARG A 110 -9.66 -5.37 11.48
C ARG A 110 -8.88 -4.76 12.64
N HIS A 111 -9.19 -3.52 13.03
CA HIS A 111 -8.48 -2.81 14.09
C HIS A 111 -9.06 -3.08 15.48
N PHE A 112 -10.38 -3.22 15.59
CA PHE A 112 -11.09 -3.14 16.86
C PHE A 112 -11.88 -4.38 17.24
N SER A 113 -12.01 -5.40 16.37
CA SER A 113 -12.83 -6.60 16.67
C SER A 113 -12.39 -7.37 17.92
N GLN A 114 -11.10 -7.36 18.24
CA GLN A 114 -10.51 -8.02 19.41
C GLN A 114 -10.60 -7.17 20.70
N THR A 115 -11.25 -6.00 20.62
CA THR A 115 -11.40 -5.06 21.74
C THR A 115 -12.87 -4.99 22.20
N SER A 116 -13.11 -4.30 23.31
CA SER A 116 -14.47 -3.97 23.76
C SER A 116 -15.14 -2.86 22.94
N ILE A 117 -14.41 -2.19 22.06
CA ILE A 117 -14.92 -1.09 21.24
C ILE A 117 -15.85 -1.66 20.19
N LYS A 118 -16.95 -0.94 19.94
CA LYS A 118 -17.93 -1.27 18.92
C LYS A 118 -18.20 -0.03 18.09
N MET A 119 -18.42 -0.24 16.79
CA MET A 119 -18.85 0.82 15.90
C MET A 119 -20.16 1.39 16.45
N THR A 120 -20.24 2.71 16.58
CA THR A 120 -21.46 3.38 17.03
C THR A 120 -22.35 3.75 15.85
N ASP A 121 -23.55 4.24 16.14
CA ASP A 121 -24.46 4.76 15.12
C ASP A 121 -23.85 5.95 14.33
N ASP A 122 -22.89 6.65 14.93
CA ASP A 122 -22.01 7.60 14.24
C ASP A 122 -20.66 6.93 13.92
N PRO A 123 -20.40 6.50 12.67
CA PRO A 123 -19.16 5.84 12.31
C PRO A 123 -17.97 6.81 12.16
N TYR A 124 -18.18 8.13 12.24
CA TYR A 124 -17.15 9.15 11.95
C TYR A 124 -16.49 9.74 13.19
N GLN A 125 -16.87 9.24 14.38
CA GLN A 125 -16.17 9.58 15.62
C GLN A 125 -14.76 9.00 15.65
N ILE A 126 -13.97 9.44 16.63
CA ILE A 126 -12.64 8.92 16.88
C ILE A 126 -12.76 7.58 17.63
N TYR A 127 -12.12 6.55 17.10
CA TYR A 127 -11.95 5.26 17.74
C TYR A 127 -10.50 5.10 18.19
N GLN A 128 -10.30 4.70 19.44
CA GLN A 128 -8.98 4.47 20.02
C GLN A 128 -8.94 3.16 20.81
N ALA A 129 -7.95 2.32 20.55
CA ALA A 129 -7.67 1.10 21.30
C ALA A 129 -6.21 1.05 21.75
N ASP A 130 -6.01 0.52 22.95
CA ASP A 130 -4.70 0.28 23.53
C ASP A 130 -4.47 -1.23 23.63
N PHE A 131 -3.29 -1.69 23.22
CA PHE A 131 -2.87 -3.08 23.23
C PHE A 131 -1.60 -3.22 24.06
N THR A 132 -1.60 -4.15 25.03
CA THR A 132 -0.41 -4.50 25.81
C THR A 132 0.36 -5.64 25.15
N ASP A 133 1.61 -5.83 25.58
CA ASP A 133 2.49 -6.90 25.10
C ASP A 133 2.65 -6.87 23.56
N ALA A 134 2.61 -5.66 23.00
CA ALA A 134 2.81 -5.41 21.59
C ALA A 134 4.30 -5.46 21.24
N SER A 135 4.59 -5.67 19.97
CA SER A 135 5.93 -5.58 19.41
C SER A 135 5.87 -5.09 17.98
N TYR A 136 6.99 -4.58 17.46
CA TYR A 136 7.11 -4.37 16.03
C TYR A 136 8.40 -4.94 15.46
N THR A 137 8.31 -5.28 14.18
CA THR A 137 9.45 -5.74 13.39
C THR A 137 9.46 -4.98 12.07
N ILE A 138 10.63 -4.46 11.70
CA ILE A 138 10.90 -4.01 10.33
C ILE A 138 11.81 -5.04 9.68
N GLU A 139 11.34 -5.66 8.61
CA GLU A 139 12.08 -6.65 7.84
C GLU A 139 11.86 -6.41 6.34
N ASN A 140 12.96 -6.16 5.63
CA ASN A 140 12.96 -5.84 4.19
C ASN A 140 12.08 -4.62 3.88
N ASP A 141 11.01 -4.83 3.11
CA ASP A 141 10.01 -3.86 2.67
C ASP A 141 8.72 -3.91 3.51
N ARG A 142 8.80 -4.44 4.74
CA ARG A 142 7.64 -4.59 5.62
C ARG A 142 7.90 -4.06 7.01
N LEU A 143 6.89 -3.36 7.53
CA LEU A 143 6.72 -3.08 8.95
C LEU A 143 5.54 -3.91 9.45
N LEU A 144 5.76 -4.63 10.55
CA LEU A 144 4.76 -5.45 11.21
C LEU A 144 4.57 -4.94 12.64
N LEU A 145 3.36 -4.50 12.98
CA LEU A 145 2.95 -4.26 14.36
C LEU A 145 2.16 -5.48 14.84
N LYS A 146 2.59 -6.10 15.94
CA LYS A 146 1.99 -7.33 16.47
C LYS A 146 1.44 -7.07 17.85
N THR A 147 0.22 -7.53 18.10
CA THR A 147 -0.37 -7.64 19.44
C THR A 147 -0.60 -9.12 19.75
N ALA A 148 -1.21 -9.44 20.90
CA ALA A 148 -1.56 -10.82 21.24
C ALA A 148 -2.49 -11.48 20.21
N ASP A 149 -3.43 -10.71 19.65
CA ASP A 149 -4.54 -11.26 18.85
C ASP A 149 -4.47 -10.91 17.37
N GLN A 150 -3.65 -9.92 16.98
CA GLN A 150 -3.61 -9.43 15.60
C GLN A 150 -2.23 -8.92 15.17
N THR A 151 -2.03 -8.90 13.86
CA THR A 151 -0.83 -8.33 13.23
C THR A 151 -1.25 -7.34 12.15
N PHE A 152 -0.79 -6.11 12.26
CA PHE A 152 -0.94 -5.07 11.26
C PHE A 152 0.30 -5.05 10.37
N THR A 153 0.07 -5.13 9.07
CA THR A 153 1.14 -5.21 8.07
C THR A 153 1.14 -3.97 7.20
N PHE A 154 2.31 -3.39 7.05
CA PHE A 154 2.53 -2.23 6.19
C PHE A 154 3.62 -2.56 5.18
N ILE A 155 3.46 -2.03 3.96
CA ILE A 155 4.56 -1.89 3.02
C ILE A 155 5.43 -0.74 3.54
N PHE A 156 6.71 -0.98 3.76
CA PHE A 156 7.65 -0.02 4.32
C PHE A 156 8.69 0.38 3.27
N ASP A 157 8.84 1.69 3.05
CA ASP A 157 9.93 2.27 2.28
C ASP A 157 10.97 2.91 3.23
N PRO A 158 12.15 2.30 3.40
CA PRO A 158 13.19 2.84 4.27
C PRO A 158 13.79 4.14 3.75
N ALA A 159 13.74 4.41 2.44
CA ALA A 159 14.35 5.61 1.87
C ALA A 159 13.54 6.87 2.20
N SER A 160 12.21 6.77 2.18
CA SER A 160 11.29 7.85 2.52
C SER A 160 10.81 7.81 3.97
N LYS A 161 11.11 6.72 4.71
CA LYS A 161 10.55 6.44 6.05
C LYS A 161 9.02 6.46 6.03
N GLN A 162 8.42 5.86 5.01
CA GLN A 162 6.97 5.78 4.88
C GLN A 162 6.46 4.35 5.01
N ALA A 163 5.27 4.22 5.59
CA ALA A 163 4.47 3.00 5.61
C ALA A 163 3.19 3.18 4.80
N ILE A 164 2.73 2.12 4.15
CA ILE A 164 1.44 2.07 3.44
C ILE A 164 0.67 0.85 3.93
N ASP A 165 -0.57 1.06 4.40
CA ASP A 165 -1.45 -0.04 4.79
C ASP A 165 -2.18 -0.66 3.57
N GLU A 166 -2.98 -1.70 3.82
CA GLU A 166 -3.69 -2.42 2.75
C GLU A 166 -4.77 -1.59 2.05
N ASN A 167 -5.26 -0.52 2.69
CA ASN A 167 -6.22 0.40 2.11
C ASN A 167 -5.52 1.51 1.30
N GLY A 168 -4.18 1.50 1.25
CA GLY A 168 -3.38 2.50 0.56
C GLY A 168 -3.20 3.80 1.35
N VAL A 169 -3.55 3.82 2.65
CA VAL A 169 -3.28 4.97 3.52
C VAL A 169 -1.78 5.06 3.77
N ARG A 170 -1.24 6.27 3.66
CA ARG A 170 0.18 6.56 3.83
C ARG A 170 0.46 7.14 5.21
N TYR A 171 1.56 6.70 5.80
CA TYR A 171 2.01 7.11 7.11
C TYR A 171 3.48 7.51 7.06
N ASP A 172 3.84 8.61 7.72
CA ASP A 172 5.23 8.92 8.05
C ASP A 172 5.63 8.16 9.31
N ILE A 173 6.84 7.61 9.31
CA ILE A 173 7.39 6.86 10.44
C ILE A 173 8.41 7.70 11.20
N GLN A 174 8.20 7.79 12.50
CA GLN A 174 9.16 8.34 13.46
C GLN A 174 9.60 7.20 14.39
N VAL A 175 10.91 7.04 14.57
CA VAL A 175 11.52 6.10 15.51
C VAL A 175 12.44 6.91 16.38
N ASP A 176 12.24 6.88 17.70
CA ASP A 176 13.13 7.56 18.63
C ASP A 176 14.39 6.70 18.84
N GLU A 177 15.55 7.27 18.50
CA GLU A 177 16.89 6.65 18.64
C GLU A 177 17.48 6.81 20.05
#